data_AF-A0A2N1VPE9-F1
#
_entry.id   AF-A0A2N1VPE9-F1
#
_cell.length_a   1.000
_cell.length_b   1.000
_cell.length_c   1.000
_cell.angle_alpha   90.00
_cell.angle_beta   90.00
_cell.angle_gamma   90.00
#
_symmetry.space_group_name_H-M   'P 1'
#
loop_
_entity.id
_entity.type
_entity.pdbx_description
1 polymer ?
#
loop_
_entity_poly.entity_id
_entity_poly.type
_entity_poly.pdbx_seq_one_letter_code
_entity_poly.pdbx_strand_id
1 'polypeptide(L)'
;TLEKADTVIDSYEMNKRYDLARRLDNFSIDFKISNNISGKQTLADNTHVSLSPFNQPIMNRALVALTPNQKFNGKFYKDTIRQTYPEIAKINLIKGSHEIPFNLGTLSSGLYLKLTESKYRKDYAVEMFRLFGSEIGDYLNSSETLSSGYYNKEIVKNIINNASLGNPKSCNDLDSLLTFEIFRRSIESPKKS
;
A
#
# COMPACT_ATOMS: atom_id res chain seq x y z
N THR A 1 33.80 -41.55 15.31
CA THR A 1 34.53 -40.67 14.36
C THR A 1 33.65 -40.21 13.20
N LEU A 2 32.65 -41.01 12.77
CA LEU A 2 31.63 -40.59 11.79
C LEU A 2 30.53 -39.68 12.38
N GLU A 3 30.07 -39.96 13.59
CA GLU A 3 29.02 -39.19 14.28
C GLU A 3 29.38 -37.71 14.56
N LYS A 4 30.69 -37.44 14.74
CA LYS A 4 31.24 -36.08 14.86
C LYS A 4 31.37 -35.38 13.50
N ALA A 5 31.49 -36.12 12.40
CA ALA A 5 31.56 -35.56 11.06
C ALA A 5 30.16 -35.16 10.57
N ASP A 6 29.15 -36.00 10.82
CA ASP A 6 27.75 -35.71 10.48
C ASP A 6 27.21 -34.51 11.25
N THR A 7 27.50 -34.39 12.55
CA THR A 7 27.12 -33.21 13.33
C THR A 7 27.83 -31.93 12.87
N VAL A 8 29.07 -32.02 12.39
CA VAL A 8 29.80 -30.87 11.83
C VAL A 8 29.22 -30.48 10.46
N ILE A 9 28.91 -31.45 9.59
CA ILE A 9 28.29 -31.22 8.28
C ILE A 9 26.90 -30.61 8.45
N ASP A 10 26.07 -31.14 9.36
CA ASP A 10 24.76 -30.59 9.68
C ASP A 10 24.86 -29.16 10.25
N SER A 11 25.82 -28.91 11.16
CA SER A 11 26.04 -27.55 11.68
C SER A 11 26.50 -26.56 10.59
N TYR A 12 27.25 -27.03 9.59
CA TYR A 12 27.77 -26.22 8.49
C TYR A 12 26.68 -25.90 7.45
N GLU A 13 25.87 -26.90 7.09
CA GLU A 13 24.66 -26.75 6.28
C GLU A 13 23.65 -25.81 6.95
N MET A 14 23.45 -25.97 8.26
CA MET A 14 22.57 -25.11 9.04
C MET A 14 23.09 -23.66 9.04
N ASN A 15 24.39 -23.44 9.26
CA ASN A 15 25.01 -22.10 9.21
C ASN A 15 24.90 -21.43 7.83
N LYS A 16 25.05 -22.19 6.73
CA LYS A 16 24.82 -21.67 5.37
C LYS A 16 23.37 -21.24 5.15
N ARG A 17 22.41 -22.05 5.61
CA ARG A 17 20.98 -21.70 5.54
C ARG A 17 20.66 -20.47 6.38
N TYR A 18 21.26 -20.35 7.57
CA TYR A 18 21.14 -19.16 8.42
C TYR A 18 21.74 -17.91 7.77
N ASP A 19 22.91 -18.01 7.15
CA ASP A 19 23.53 -16.85 6.49
C ASP A 19 22.75 -16.43 5.24
N LEU A 20 22.27 -17.38 4.43
CA LEU A 20 21.40 -17.09 3.29
C LEU A 20 20.06 -16.46 3.74
N ALA A 21 19.41 -17.03 4.76
CA ALA A 21 18.18 -16.49 5.33
C ALA A 21 18.40 -15.08 5.91
N ARG A 22 19.52 -14.86 6.60
CA ARG A 22 19.89 -13.53 7.13
C ARG A 22 20.15 -12.51 6.02
N ARG A 23 20.83 -12.91 4.95
CA ARG A 23 21.09 -12.04 3.80
C ARG A 23 19.81 -11.73 3.03
N LEU A 24 18.92 -12.70 2.88
CA LEU A 24 17.58 -12.51 2.31
C LEU A 24 16.68 -11.67 3.21
N ASP A 25 16.78 -11.80 4.54
CA ASP A 25 16.06 -10.96 5.49
C ASP A 25 16.54 -9.51 5.43
N ASN A 26 17.85 -9.27 5.45
CA ASN A 26 18.42 -7.93 5.30
C ASN A 26 18.06 -7.31 3.94
N PHE A 27 18.17 -8.08 2.86
CA PHE A 27 17.70 -7.67 1.54
C PHE A 27 16.19 -7.37 1.55
N SER A 28 15.38 -8.16 2.25
CA SER A 28 13.94 -7.91 2.36
C SER A 28 13.60 -6.72 3.25
N ILE A 29 14.45 -6.36 4.21
CA ILE A 29 14.31 -5.13 5.02
C ILE A 29 14.58 -3.94 4.11
N ASP A 30 15.67 -3.97 3.34
CA ASP A 30 16.03 -2.91 2.40
C ASP A 30 14.94 -2.72 1.32
N PHE A 31 14.31 -3.80 0.85
CA PHE A 31 13.28 -3.73 -0.20
C PHE A 31 11.84 -3.59 0.32
N LYS A 32 11.45 -4.23 1.44
CA LYS A 32 10.07 -4.14 1.97
C LYS A 32 9.83 -2.90 2.82
N ILE A 33 10.83 -2.38 3.52
CA ILE A 33 10.70 -1.07 4.19
C ILE A 33 10.73 0.05 3.15
N SER A 34 11.42 -0.15 2.03
CA SER A 34 11.37 0.74 0.86
C SER A 34 10.15 0.51 -0.05
N ASN A 35 9.28 -0.46 0.22
CA ASN A 35 8.14 -0.75 -0.67
C ASN A 35 6.99 0.23 -0.45
N ASN A 36 7.12 1.39 -1.08
CA ASN A 36 6.25 1.79 -2.19
C ASN A 36 6.86 2.99 -2.91
N ILE A 37 8.07 2.88 -3.47
CA ILE A 37 8.53 3.90 -4.42
C ILE A 37 7.75 3.70 -5.73
N SER A 38 6.47 4.02 -5.74
CA SER A 38 5.79 4.36 -7.00
C SER A 38 6.38 5.68 -7.49
N GLY A 39 6.39 5.93 -8.80
CA GLY A 39 6.81 7.26 -9.31
C GLY A 39 6.02 8.42 -8.70
N LYS A 40 4.81 8.16 -8.16
CA LYS A 40 4.01 9.12 -7.38
C LYS A 40 4.56 9.38 -5.97
N GLN A 41 5.19 8.38 -5.34
CA GLN A 41 5.74 8.50 -3.99
C GLN A 41 7.04 9.31 -3.99
N THR A 42 7.91 9.14 -5.00
CA THR A 42 9.09 10.04 -5.18
C THR A 42 8.67 11.50 -5.39
N LEU A 43 7.56 11.73 -6.10
CA LEU A 43 7.02 13.08 -6.31
C LEU A 43 6.46 13.66 -5.01
N ALA A 44 5.75 12.85 -4.22
CA ALA A 44 5.24 13.22 -2.90
C ALA A 44 6.37 13.48 -1.90
N ASP A 45 7.42 12.65 -1.89
CA ASP A 45 8.57 12.79 -1.00
C ASP A 45 9.43 14.04 -1.33
N ASN A 46 9.45 14.46 -2.59
CA ASN A 46 10.11 15.71 -3.01
C ASN A 46 9.31 16.97 -2.65
N THR A 47 8.01 16.84 -2.40
CA THR A 47 7.10 17.98 -2.11
C THR A 47 6.68 18.03 -0.64
N HIS A 48 6.74 16.91 0.08
CA HIS A 48 6.34 16.77 1.47
C HIS A 48 7.34 15.90 2.23
N VAL A 49 7.72 16.30 3.44
CA VAL A 49 8.54 15.48 4.32
C VAL A 49 7.69 14.31 4.82
N SER A 50 7.84 13.15 4.19
CA SER A 50 7.18 11.91 4.58
C SER A 50 7.89 11.29 5.79
N LEU A 51 7.25 11.34 6.96
CA LEU A 51 7.73 10.68 8.15
C LEU A 51 7.30 9.21 8.12
N SER A 52 8.27 8.30 8.00
CA SER A 52 8.03 6.87 8.20
C SER A 52 8.35 6.49 9.65
N PRO A 53 7.35 6.30 10.52
CA PRO A 53 7.58 6.04 11.94
C PRO A 53 8.32 4.72 12.22
N PHE A 54 8.32 3.78 11.27
CA PHE A 54 9.01 2.50 11.39
C PHE A 54 10.40 2.47 10.76
N ASN A 55 10.77 3.46 9.94
CA ASN A 55 12.11 3.59 9.36
C ASN A 55 13.01 4.54 10.18
N GLN A 56 13.03 4.34 11.50
CA GLN A 56 13.85 5.12 12.41
C GLN A 56 15.19 4.39 12.68
N PRO A 57 16.34 5.08 12.79
CA PRO A 57 17.63 4.44 13.03
C PRO A 57 17.65 3.51 14.25
N ILE A 58 16.92 3.88 15.31
CA ILE A 58 16.79 3.06 16.50
C ILE A 58 16.01 1.75 16.24
N MET A 59 14.97 1.80 15.41
CA MET A 59 14.18 0.64 15.01
C MET A 59 15.00 -0.28 14.11
N ASN A 60 15.73 0.28 13.14
CA ASN A 60 16.59 -0.49 12.23
C ASN A 60 17.70 -1.23 12.99
N ARG A 61 18.32 -0.59 14.00
CA ARG A 61 19.29 -1.27 14.88
C ARG A 61 18.66 -2.41 15.68
N ALA A 62 17.47 -2.19 16.23
CA ALA A 62 16.74 -3.23 16.96
C ALA A 62 16.42 -4.42 16.04
N LEU A 63 15.97 -4.16 14.81
CA LEU A 63 15.70 -5.21 13.82
C LEU A 63 16.94 -6.04 13.50
N VAL A 64 18.10 -5.41 13.28
CA VAL A 64 19.34 -6.17 12.98
C VAL A 64 19.68 -7.16 14.10
N ALA A 65 19.42 -6.80 15.36
CA ALA A 65 19.68 -7.65 16.52
C ALA A 65 18.69 -8.81 16.72
N LEU A 66 17.54 -8.81 16.04
CA LEU A 66 16.55 -9.89 16.17
C LEU A 66 17.00 -11.16 15.45
N THR A 67 16.65 -12.31 16.02
CA THR A 67 16.81 -13.61 15.35
C THR A 67 15.81 -13.74 14.18
N PRO A 68 16.10 -14.57 13.16
CA PRO A 68 15.17 -14.81 12.04
C PRO A 68 13.76 -15.22 12.50
N ASN A 69 13.67 -16.06 13.54
CA ASN A 69 12.39 -16.50 14.10
C ASN A 69 11.55 -15.35 14.71
N GLN A 70 12.20 -14.31 15.22
CA GLN A 70 11.52 -13.12 15.75
C GLN A 70 11.08 -12.18 14.62
N LYS A 71 11.83 -12.15 13.51
CA LYS A 71 11.50 -11.34 12.31
C LYS A 71 10.38 -11.96 11.46
N PHE A 72 10.29 -13.29 11.46
CA PHE A 72 9.42 -14.04 10.57
C PHE A 72 7.97 -13.52 10.63
N ASN A 73 7.40 -13.20 9.46
CA ASN A 73 6.04 -12.69 9.32
C ASN A 73 5.71 -11.43 10.16
N GLY A 74 6.72 -10.61 10.50
CA GLY A 74 6.53 -9.42 11.31
C GLY A 74 6.10 -9.75 12.75
N LYS A 75 6.42 -10.96 13.24
CA LYS A 75 6.06 -11.44 14.57
C LYS A 75 6.48 -10.46 15.67
N PHE A 76 7.73 -10.00 15.65
CA PHE A 76 8.25 -9.02 16.61
C PHE A 76 7.35 -7.77 16.72
N TYR A 77 6.96 -7.17 15.59
CA TYR A 77 6.10 -5.99 15.58
C TYR A 77 4.72 -6.28 16.16
N LYS A 78 4.11 -7.40 15.74
CA LYS A 78 2.77 -7.79 16.21
C LYS A 78 2.76 -8.10 17.70
N ASP A 79 3.79 -8.80 18.18
CA ASP A 79 3.92 -9.13 19.59
C ASP A 79 4.19 -7.87 20.42
N THR A 80 5.08 -6.99 19.96
CA THR A 80 5.36 -5.69 20.63
C THR A 80 4.11 -4.82 20.72
N ILE A 81 3.35 -4.68 19.63
CA ILE A 81 2.11 -3.90 19.62
C ILE A 81 1.07 -4.53 20.54
N ARG A 82 0.88 -5.85 20.51
CA ARG A 82 -0.06 -6.54 21.42
C ARG A 82 0.28 -6.34 22.89
N GLN A 83 1.57 -6.35 23.23
CA GLN A 83 2.04 -6.21 24.59
C GLN A 83 2.00 -4.76 25.08
N THR A 84 2.37 -3.81 24.22
CA THR A 84 2.55 -2.41 24.60
C THR A 84 1.27 -1.59 24.42
N TYR A 85 0.50 -1.89 23.37
CA TYR A 85 -0.70 -1.16 22.95
C TYR A 85 -1.82 -2.13 22.54
N PRO A 86 -2.37 -2.90 23.49
CA PRO A 86 -3.35 -3.96 23.20
C PRO A 86 -4.63 -3.44 22.53
N GLU A 87 -4.99 -2.17 22.73
CA GLU A 87 -6.09 -1.49 22.05
C GLU A 87 -5.85 -1.34 20.54
N ILE A 88 -4.60 -1.04 20.12
CA ILE A 88 -4.24 -0.94 18.70
C ILE A 88 -4.33 -2.32 18.05
N ALA A 89 -3.98 -3.38 18.76
CA ALA A 89 -4.06 -4.74 18.26
C ALA A 89 -5.51 -5.24 18.01
N LYS A 90 -6.54 -4.49 18.44
CA LYS A 90 -7.96 -4.77 18.12
C LYS A 90 -8.41 -4.14 16.81
N ILE A 91 -7.63 -3.22 16.25
CA ILE A 91 -7.96 -2.52 15.01
C ILE A 91 -7.59 -3.41 13.82
N ASN A 92 -8.50 -3.56 12.87
CA ASN A 92 -8.23 -4.30 11.64
C ASN A 92 -7.16 -3.59 10.80
N LEU A 93 -6.27 -4.38 10.20
CA LEU A 93 -5.29 -3.91 9.23
C LEU A 93 -5.96 -3.73 7.86
N ILE A 94 -5.70 -2.62 7.19
CA ILE A 94 -6.24 -2.37 5.84
C ILE A 94 -5.22 -2.85 4.81
N LYS A 95 -5.68 -3.66 3.84
CA LYS A 95 -4.90 -4.06 2.65
C LYS A 95 -5.77 -3.94 1.41
N GLY A 96 -5.54 -2.88 0.62
CA GLY A 96 -6.44 -2.54 -0.48
C GLY A 96 -7.83 -2.24 0.08
N SER A 97 -8.87 -2.88 -0.47
CA SER A 97 -10.26 -2.73 0.01
C SER A 97 -10.63 -3.64 1.19
N HIS A 98 -9.70 -4.44 1.70
CA HIS A 98 -9.97 -5.45 2.71
C HIS A 98 -9.52 -5.03 4.10
N GLU A 99 -10.38 -5.29 5.08
CA GLU A 99 -10.03 -5.27 6.48
C GLU A 99 -9.60 -6.67 6.92
N ILE A 100 -8.38 -6.78 7.44
CA ILE A 100 -7.77 -8.03 7.89
C ILE A 100 -7.57 -7.94 9.39
N PRO A 101 -8.09 -8.88 10.20
CA PRO A 101 -7.83 -8.87 11.63
C PRO A 101 -6.33 -8.86 11.94
N PHE A 102 -5.91 -7.95 12.83
CA PHE A 102 -4.51 -7.76 13.21
C PHE A 102 -3.85 -9.06 13.73
N ASN A 103 -4.67 -9.95 14.29
CA ASN A 103 -4.20 -11.18 14.88
C ASN A 103 -3.73 -12.23 13.85
N LEU A 104 -4.08 -12.08 12.58
CA LEU A 104 -3.72 -13.03 11.53
C LEU A 104 -2.23 -12.93 11.16
N GLY A 105 -1.58 -14.07 10.97
CA GLY A 105 -0.24 -14.15 10.37
C GLY A 105 -0.30 -13.94 8.85
N THR A 106 0.85 -13.88 8.18
CA THR A 106 0.91 -13.65 6.72
C THR A 106 0.11 -14.70 5.93
N LEU A 107 0.29 -15.98 6.26
CA LEU A 107 -0.39 -17.09 5.58
C LEU A 107 -1.90 -17.05 5.81
N SER A 108 -2.34 -16.90 7.07
CA SER A 108 -3.77 -16.84 7.39
C SER A 108 -4.43 -15.56 6.85
N SER A 109 -3.71 -14.44 6.78
CA SER A 109 -4.17 -13.23 6.10
C SER A 109 -4.37 -13.48 4.60
N GLY A 110 -3.44 -14.19 3.95
CA GLY A 110 -3.56 -14.56 2.53
C GLY A 110 -4.79 -15.44 2.25
N LEU A 111 -5.04 -16.43 3.11
CA LEU A 111 -6.22 -17.28 3.00
C LEU A 111 -7.50 -16.48 3.29
N TYR A 112 -7.51 -15.67 4.34
CA TYR A 112 -8.62 -14.80 4.70
C TYR A 112 -9.03 -13.90 3.53
N LEU A 113 -8.06 -13.27 2.88
CA LEU A 113 -8.30 -12.43 1.71
C LEU A 113 -8.98 -13.22 0.58
N LYS A 114 -8.45 -14.39 0.21
CA LYS A 114 -9.06 -15.23 -0.84
C LYS A 114 -10.50 -15.63 -0.51
N LEU A 115 -10.79 -15.91 0.77
CA LEU A 115 -12.13 -16.30 1.21
C LEU A 115 -13.10 -15.11 1.31
N THR A 116 -12.58 -13.89 1.44
CA THR A 116 -13.37 -12.67 1.65
C THR A 116 -13.39 -11.75 0.44
N GLU A 117 -12.65 -12.09 -0.63
CA GLU A 117 -12.47 -11.31 -1.85
C GLU A 117 -13.80 -10.93 -2.52
N SER A 118 -14.79 -11.84 -2.48
CA SER A 118 -16.12 -11.61 -3.05
C SER A 118 -17.01 -10.70 -2.20
N LYS A 119 -16.72 -10.56 -0.89
CA LYS A 119 -17.53 -9.76 0.05
C LYS A 119 -17.02 -8.32 0.23
N TYR A 120 -15.74 -8.06 -0.08
CA TYR A 120 -15.07 -6.79 0.18
C TYR A 120 -14.58 -6.05 -1.07
N ARG A 121 -15.12 -6.38 -2.26
CA ARG A 121 -15.18 -5.40 -3.35
C ARG A 121 -16.20 -4.30 -3.01
N LYS A 122 -15.96 -3.56 -1.92
CA LYS A 122 -16.46 -2.19 -1.84
C LYS A 122 -15.60 -1.41 -2.82
N ASP A 123 -16.20 -1.06 -3.94
CA ASP A 123 -15.55 -0.20 -4.90
C ASP A 123 -15.52 1.20 -4.29
N TYR A 124 -14.44 1.51 -3.57
CA TYR A 124 -14.26 2.81 -2.91
C TYR A 124 -14.42 3.95 -3.92
N ALA A 125 -14.09 3.74 -5.19
CA ALA A 125 -14.35 4.70 -6.26
C ALA A 125 -15.86 4.98 -6.44
N VAL A 126 -16.70 3.93 -6.39
CA VAL A 126 -18.17 4.06 -6.45
C VAL A 126 -18.70 4.76 -5.20
N GLU A 127 -18.20 4.40 -4.02
CA GLU A 127 -18.66 5.01 -2.76
C GLU A 127 -18.23 6.49 -2.64
N MET A 128 -17.00 6.81 -3.05
CA MET A 128 -16.51 8.18 -3.13
C MET A 128 -17.31 8.99 -4.14
N PHE A 129 -17.63 8.42 -5.31
CA PHE A 129 -18.52 9.10 -6.26
C PHE A 129 -19.93 9.27 -5.69
N ARG A 130 -20.46 8.30 -4.95
CA ARG A 130 -21.77 8.45 -4.29
C ARG A 130 -21.80 9.64 -3.33
N LEU A 131 -20.68 9.91 -2.66
CA LEU A 131 -20.56 11.00 -1.68
C LEU A 131 -20.24 12.37 -2.31
N PHE A 132 -19.47 12.41 -3.39
CA PHE A 132 -18.94 13.65 -3.97
C PHE A 132 -19.25 13.83 -5.47
N GLY A 133 -20.12 12.98 -6.03
CA GLY A 133 -20.35 12.89 -7.47
C GLY A 133 -20.95 14.14 -8.07
N SER A 134 -21.77 14.87 -7.31
CA SER A 134 -22.29 16.18 -7.68
C SER A 134 -21.18 17.19 -7.89
N GLU A 135 -20.28 17.32 -6.92
CA GLU A 135 -19.17 18.28 -6.92
C GLU A 135 -18.16 17.92 -8.00
N ILE A 136 -17.86 16.63 -8.16
CA ILE A 136 -17.01 16.12 -9.25
C ILE A 136 -17.65 16.42 -10.61
N GLY A 137 -18.96 16.19 -10.73
CA GLY A 137 -19.73 16.46 -11.94
C GLY A 137 -19.70 17.95 -12.31
N ASP A 138 -19.97 18.84 -11.37
CA ASP A 138 -19.94 20.29 -11.58
C ASP A 138 -18.53 20.76 -11.97
N TYR A 139 -17.52 20.23 -11.30
CA TYR A 139 -16.12 20.55 -11.58
C TYR A 139 -15.70 20.16 -13.00
N LEU A 140 -16.03 18.94 -13.43
CA LEU A 140 -15.69 18.44 -14.76
C LEU A 140 -16.57 19.03 -15.88
N ASN A 141 -17.78 19.49 -15.56
CA ASN A 141 -18.62 20.24 -16.49
C ASN A 141 -18.31 21.74 -16.54
N SER A 142 -17.33 22.22 -15.77
CA SER A 142 -16.91 23.62 -15.84
C SER A 142 -16.41 24.00 -17.24
N SER A 143 -16.61 25.26 -17.60
CA SER A 143 -16.17 25.79 -18.90
C SER A 143 -14.66 25.66 -19.10
N GLU A 144 -13.88 25.73 -18.03
CA GLU A 144 -12.43 25.53 -18.03
C GLU A 144 -12.05 24.11 -18.49
N THR A 145 -12.67 23.08 -17.91
CA THR A 145 -12.42 21.68 -18.28
C THR A 145 -12.95 21.39 -19.69
N LEU A 146 -14.16 21.86 -20.03
CA LEU A 146 -14.79 21.56 -21.32
C LEU A 146 -14.23 22.37 -22.50
N SER A 147 -13.50 23.47 -22.26
CA SER A 147 -12.84 24.23 -23.32
C SER A 147 -11.42 23.75 -23.63
N SER A 148 -10.84 22.93 -22.75
CA SER A 148 -9.53 22.33 -22.95
C SER A 148 -9.49 21.40 -24.17
N GLY A 149 -8.46 21.55 -25.01
CA GLY A 149 -8.20 20.69 -26.17
C GLY A 149 -7.64 19.31 -25.82
N TYR A 150 -7.35 19.06 -24.54
CA TYR A 150 -6.81 17.77 -24.07
C TYR A 150 -7.88 16.69 -23.91
N TYR A 151 -9.17 17.06 -23.96
CA TYR A 151 -10.28 16.15 -23.70
C TYR A 151 -11.12 15.88 -24.94
N ASN A 152 -11.51 14.62 -25.12
CA ASN A 152 -12.68 14.29 -25.92
C ASN A 152 -13.93 14.42 -25.04
N LYS A 153 -14.75 15.45 -25.30
CA LYS A 153 -15.91 15.80 -24.48
C LYS A 153 -16.94 14.68 -24.39
N GLU A 154 -17.12 13.91 -25.45
CA GLU A 154 -18.06 12.79 -25.48
C GLU A 154 -17.58 11.64 -24.59
N ILE A 155 -16.27 11.38 -24.58
CA ILE A 155 -15.68 10.37 -23.69
C ILE A 155 -15.84 10.80 -22.22
N VAL A 156 -15.54 12.06 -21.91
CA VAL A 156 -15.67 12.59 -20.54
C VAL A 156 -17.11 12.51 -20.05
N LYS A 157 -18.08 12.96 -20.86
CA LYS A 157 -19.51 12.85 -20.52
C LYS A 157 -19.93 11.41 -20.28
N ASN A 158 -19.49 10.47 -21.13
CA ASN A 158 -19.80 9.06 -20.96
C ASN A 158 -19.22 8.48 -19.67
N ILE A 159 -17.99 8.86 -19.30
CA ILE A 159 -17.37 8.45 -18.03
C ILE A 159 -18.19 8.96 -16.84
N ILE A 160 -18.54 10.25 -16.83
CA ILE A 160 -19.33 10.87 -15.74
C ILE A 160 -20.72 10.21 -15.62
N ASN A 161 -21.43 10.08 -16.74
CA ASN A 161 -22.76 9.48 -16.76
C ASN A 161 -22.73 8.03 -16.27
N ASN A 162 -21.80 7.21 -16.77
CA ASN A 162 -21.70 5.82 -16.34
C ASN A 162 -21.24 5.69 -14.88
N ALA A 163 -20.35 6.58 -14.41
CA ALA A 163 -19.98 6.64 -13.00
C ALA A 163 -21.18 7.00 -12.11
N SER A 164 -22.06 7.91 -12.56
CA SER A 164 -23.30 8.25 -11.85
C SER A 164 -24.31 7.10 -11.72
N LEU A 165 -24.25 6.15 -12.65
CA LEU A 165 -25.02 4.90 -12.58
C LEU A 165 -24.34 3.82 -11.72
N GLY A 166 -23.23 4.16 -11.04
CA GLY A 166 -22.47 3.26 -10.19
C GLY A 166 -21.62 2.25 -10.93
N ASN A 167 -21.26 2.50 -12.21
CA ASN A 167 -20.41 1.60 -12.97
C ASN A 167 -18.97 1.61 -12.43
N PRO A 168 -18.44 0.48 -11.92
CA PRO A 168 -17.11 0.40 -11.32
C PRO A 168 -15.97 0.85 -12.23
N LYS A 169 -16.00 0.42 -13.50
CA LYS A 169 -14.97 0.76 -14.47
C LYS A 169 -14.94 2.27 -14.71
N SER A 170 -16.12 2.86 -14.89
CA SER A 170 -16.25 4.30 -15.14
C SER A 170 -15.85 5.13 -13.92
N CYS A 171 -16.06 4.62 -12.70
CA CYS A 171 -15.57 5.28 -11.48
C CYS A 171 -14.03 5.29 -11.41
N ASN A 172 -13.36 4.22 -11.85
CA ASN A 172 -11.89 4.19 -11.94
C ASN A 172 -11.36 5.08 -13.07
N ASP A 173 -12.04 5.10 -14.22
CA ASP A 173 -11.73 6.00 -15.33
C ASP A 173 -11.88 7.47 -14.91
N LEU A 174 -12.89 7.76 -14.08
CA LEU A 174 -13.14 9.08 -13.52
C LEU A 174 -12.05 9.52 -12.53
N ASP A 175 -11.59 8.63 -11.64
CA ASP A 175 -10.46 8.91 -10.74
C ASP A 175 -9.18 9.26 -11.53
N SER A 176 -8.94 8.54 -12.62
CA SER A 176 -7.84 8.82 -13.55
C SER A 176 -8.01 10.18 -14.23
N LEU A 177 -9.23 10.51 -14.68
CA LEU A 177 -9.56 11.80 -15.29
C LEU A 177 -9.34 12.95 -14.32
N LEU A 178 -9.79 12.82 -13.07
CA LEU A 178 -9.59 13.82 -12.01
C LEU A 178 -8.11 14.03 -11.70
N THR A 179 -7.35 12.95 -11.59
CA THR A 179 -5.90 13.02 -11.40
C THR A 179 -5.23 13.80 -12.53
N PHE A 180 -5.61 13.51 -13.78
CA PHE A 180 -5.07 14.22 -14.94
C PHE A 180 -5.49 15.69 -14.97
N GLU A 181 -6.74 16.02 -14.62
CA GLU A 181 -7.23 17.40 -14.56
C GLU A 181 -6.47 18.24 -13.51
N ILE A 182 -6.21 17.66 -12.33
CA ILE A 182 -5.37 18.30 -11.30
C ILE A 182 -3.96 18.58 -11.84
N PHE A 183 -3.36 17.62 -12.54
CA PHE A 183 -2.05 17.77 -13.16
C PHE A 183 -2.03 18.82 -14.28
N ARG A 184 -3.03 18.82 -15.16
CA ARG A 184 -3.15 19.81 -16.24
C ARG A 184 -3.18 21.22 -15.66
N ARG A 185 -4.04 21.46 -14.65
CA ARG A 185 -4.15 22.75 -13.98
C ARG A 185 -2.88 23.18 -13.27
N SER A 186 -2.13 22.25 -12.67
CA SER A 186 -0.88 22.61 -12.01
C SER A 186 0.19 23.10 -12.99
N ILE A 187 0.14 22.66 -14.25
CA ILE A 187 1.03 23.13 -15.32
C ILE A 187 0.53 24.45 -15.93
N GLU A 188 -0.78 24.58 -16.19
CA GLU A 188 -1.34 25.78 -16.85
C GLU A 188 -1.51 26.97 -15.91
N SER A 189 -1.74 26.72 -14.62
CA SER A 189 -1.79 27.72 -13.56
C SER A 189 -0.63 27.47 -12.59
N PRO A 190 0.64 27.67 -13.01
CA PRO A 190 1.74 27.67 -12.07
C PRO A 190 1.44 28.81 -11.11
N LYS A 191 1.14 28.47 -9.84
CA LYS A 191 0.89 29.47 -8.79
C LYS A 191 1.98 30.53 -8.92
N LYS A 192 1.59 31.78 -9.18
CA LYS A 192 2.48 32.94 -8.97
C LYS A 192 2.83 32.92 -7.49
N SER A 193 3.96 32.30 -7.15
CA SER A 193 4.64 32.48 -5.87
C SER A 193 5.24 33.87 -5.82
#